data_AF-A0A536ZQQ0-F1
#
_entry.id   AF-A0A536ZQQ0-F1
#
_cell.length_a   1.000
_cell.length_b   1.000
_cell.length_c   1.000
_cell.angle_alpha   90.00
_cell.angle_beta   90.00
_cell.angle_gamma   90.00
#
_symmetry.space_group_name_H-M   'P 1'
#
loop_
_entity.id
_entity.type
_entity.pdbx_description
1 polymer ?
#
loop_
_entity_poly.entity_id
_entity_poly.type
_entity_poly.pdbx_seq_one_letter_code
_entity_poly.pdbx_strand_id
1 'polypeptide(L)'
;MNETYAAVPALAGHPEEGHSPPQCPVEETRCPVVAHEWVNDEYKHLVIKATPKALAAKPGQFFQLLCPSPDAIEVWFRRPQSVYLVDRSSGRLEFLYKVVGRGTQGLATLQPGDILDMVGPLGKGFTIEWKAKNIVVLGRGVGLATMAPISQLAGEMGVRVTAILSARSPELALAADLFESVGTVIKVLDTDGTSAVENVEAILLKLIKDKKADAFYTCGSNRLLQLMKRIARAHGIPGQAAMEQIMACGLGPCYICVRTFEINGKKEMRRVSMLIFRPRMVFDTVMALAPAFSAASATAVISPAFGESLAHSGFAVIERQSFTTL
;
A
#
# COMPACT_ATOMS: atom_id res chain seq x y z
N MET A 1 -21.70 -23.09 -32.77
CA MET A 1 -22.06 -21.71 -32.36
C MET A 1 -22.57 -21.77 -30.93
N ASN A 2 -22.12 -20.80 -30.12
CA ASN A 2 -22.42 -20.56 -28.70
C ASN A 2 -21.72 -21.44 -27.66
N GLU A 3 -20.41 -21.21 -27.49
CA GLU A 3 -19.75 -21.36 -26.19
C GLU A 3 -19.87 -20.03 -25.43
N THR A 4 -20.60 -20.07 -24.32
CA THR A 4 -20.88 -18.93 -23.45
C THR A 4 -19.66 -18.68 -22.55
N TYR A 5 -18.75 -17.78 -22.94
CA TYR A 5 -17.59 -17.35 -22.14
C TYR A 5 -17.94 -16.39 -20.97
N ALA A 6 -19.23 -16.24 -20.63
CA ALA A 6 -19.66 -15.40 -19.53
C ALA A 6 -20.15 -16.27 -18.37
N ALA A 7 -19.50 -16.14 -17.21
CA ALA A 7 -20.13 -16.57 -15.96
C ALA A 7 -21.49 -15.86 -15.84
N VAL A 8 -22.51 -16.59 -15.41
CA VAL A 8 -23.85 -16.04 -15.15
C VAL A 8 -23.68 -14.80 -14.25
N PRO A 9 -24.21 -13.63 -14.62
CA PRO A 9 -24.13 -12.45 -13.78
C PRO A 9 -24.76 -12.77 -12.43
N ALA A 10 -24.00 -12.66 -11.35
CA ALA A 10 -24.60 -12.61 -10.03
C ALA A 10 -25.43 -11.33 -9.96
N LEU A 11 -26.76 -11.47 -9.98
CA LEU A 11 -27.68 -10.38 -9.73
C LEU A 11 -27.48 -9.93 -8.28
N ALA A 12 -26.71 -8.85 -8.10
CA ALA A 12 -26.68 -8.13 -6.84
C ALA A 12 -28.04 -7.44 -6.66
N GLY A 13 -28.88 -7.91 -5.73
CA GLY A 13 -30.13 -7.22 -5.44
C GLY A 13 -31.28 -8.04 -4.86
N HIS A 14 -31.18 -9.38 -4.77
CA HIS A 14 -32.15 -10.13 -3.98
C HIS A 14 -31.63 -10.30 -2.55
N PRO A 15 -32.28 -9.70 -1.53
CA PRO A 15 -32.01 -10.09 -0.17
C PRO A 15 -32.49 -11.53 0.00
N GLU A 16 -31.57 -12.48 0.11
CA GLU A 16 -31.92 -13.76 0.71
C GLU A 16 -32.33 -13.46 2.16
N GLU A 17 -33.62 -13.64 2.46
CA GLU A 17 -34.16 -13.50 3.81
C GLU A 17 -33.34 -14.38 4.77
N GLY A 18 -32.62 -13.74 5.70
CA GLY A 18 -31.84 -14.42 6.73
C GLY A 18 -30.32 -14.26 6.63
N HIS A 19 -29.77 -13.67 5.57
CA HIS A 19 -28.36 -13.23 5.60
C HIS A 19 -28.26 -11.87 6.28
N SER A 20 -27.61 -11.81 7.45
CA SER A 20 -27.10 -10.53 7.96
C SER A 20 -26.30 -9.87 6.84
N PRO A 21 -26.49 -8.56 6.55
CA PRO A 21 -25.72 -7.91 5.50
C PRO A 21 -24.25 -8.20 5.76
N PRO A 22 -23.46 -8.59 4.73
CA PRO A 22 -22.04 -8.80 4.92
C PRO A 22 -21.50 -7.57 5.64
N GLN A 23 -20.82 -7.76 6.78
CA GLN A 23 -20.21 -6.66 7.52
C GLN A 23 -19.14 -6.04 6.62
N CYS A 24 -19.55 -5.13 5.74
CA CYS A 24 -18.66 -4.43 4.86
C CYS A 24 -17.87 -3.48 5.74
N PRO A 25 -16.54 -3.65 5.89
CA PRO A 25 -15.75 -2.75 6.72
C PRO A 25 -15.63 -1.37 6.08
N VAL A 26 -15.96 -1.23 4.79
CA VAL A 26 -15.91 0.03 4.05
C VAL A 26 -17.20 0.83 4.25
N GLU A 27 -17.05 2.13 4.46
CA GLU A 27 -18.14 3.11 4.45
C GLU A 27 -17.75 4.36 3.67
N GLU A 28 -18.76 5.02 3.12
CA GLU A 28 -18.67 6.40 2.65
C GLU A 28 -19.17 7.30 3.78
N THR A 29 -18.34 8.26 4.20
CA THR A 29 -18.60 9.08 5.38
C THR A 29 -18.19 10.52 5.16
N ARG A 30 -18.88 11.41 5.86
CA ARG A 30 -18.63 12.84 5.88
C ARG A 30 -18.17 13.23 7.28
N CYS A 31 -16.90 13.62 7.40
CA CYS A 31 -16.23 13.82 8.67
C CYS A 31 -15.77 15.28 8.82
N PRO A 32 -16.05 15.94 9.96
CA PRO A 32 -15.54 17.27 10.23
C PRO A 32 -14.01 17.30 10.32
N VAL A 33 -13.40 18.28 9.68
CA VAL A 33 -11.99 18.63 9.85
C VAL A 33 -11.80 19.28 11.21
N VAL A 34 -10.87 18.76 11.99
CA VAL A 34 -10.53 19.24 13.34
C VAL A 34 -9.31 20.16 13.29
N ALA A 35 -8.29 19.79 12.52
CA ALA A 35 -7.08 20.58 12.35
C ALA A 35 -6.48 20.30 10.97
N HIS A 36 -5.82 21.30 10.37
CA HIS A 36 -5.22 21.13 9.06
C HIS A 36 -3.99 22.02 8.83
N GLU A 37 -2.85 21.58 9.34
CA GLU A 37 -1.65 22.40 9.47
C GLU A 37 -0.55 22.01 8.49
N TRP A 38 0.30 22.97 8.14
CA TRP A 38 1.55 22.70 7.44
C TRP A 38 2.58 22.11 8.39
N VAL A 39 3.17 20.99 8.01
CA VAL A 39 4.30 20.38 8.73
C VAL A 39 5.62 20.98 8.25
N ASN A 40 5.69 21.29 6.96
CA ASN A 40 6.75 22.03 6.28
C ASN A 40 6.20 22.53 4.93
N ASP A 41 7.07 23.03 4.05
CA ASP A 41 6.66 23.62 2.76
C ASP A 41 6.03 22.63 1.76
N GLU A 42 6.09 21.32 2.02
CA GLU A 42 5.59 20.29 1.10
C GLU A 42 4.47 19.43 1.68
N TYR A 43 4.33 19.35 3.00
CA TYR A 43 3.45 18.39 3.67
C TYR A 43 2.43 19.07 4.58
N LYS A 44 1.17 18.61 4.51
CA LYS A 44 0.12 18.97 5.48
C LYS A 44 -0.32 17.77 6.31
N HIS A 45 -0.65 18.06 7.57
CA HIS A 45 -1.25 17.14 8.52
C HIS A 45 -2.72 17.49 8.69
N LEU A 46 -3.58 16.55 8.30
CA LEU A 46 -5.03 16.67 8.35
C LEU A 46 -5.58 15.76 9.44
N VAL A 47 -6.31 16.34 10.39
CA VAL A 47 -6.96 15.64 11.49
C VAL A 47 -8.47 15.76 11.31
N ILE A 48 -9.19 14.65 11.35
CA ILE A 48 -10.65 14.62 11.24
C ILE A 48 -11.29 13.93 12.44
N LYS A 49 -12.56 14.28 12.72
CA LYS A 49 -13.40 13.51 13.65
C LYS A 49 -14.01 12.33 12.90
N ALA A 50 -13.61 11.12 13.26
CA ALA A 50 -13.97 9.91 12.53
C ALA A 50 -15.12 9.14 13.20
N THR A 51 -15.83 8.37 12.39
CA THR A 51 -16.84 7.39 12.82
C THR A 51 -16.20 6.17 13.49
N PRO A 52 -16.94 5.38 14.29
CA PRO A 52 -16.41 4.15 14.90
C PRO A 52 -15.84 3.15 13.88
N LYS A 53 -16.44 3.08 12.69
CA LYS A 53 -16.03 2.16 11.64
C LYS A 53 -14.78 2.63 10.88
N ALA A 54 -14.64 3.94 10.62
CA ALA A 54 -13.37 4.50 10.15
C ALA A 54 -12.23 4.33 11.17
N LEU A 55 -12.52 4.42 12.47
CA LEU A 55 -11.56 4.17 13.56
C LEU A 55 -11.15 2.68 13.71
N ALA A 56 -11.85 1.77 13.04
CA ALA A 56 -11.45 0.36 12.93
C ALA A 56 -10.36 0.14 11.87
N ALA A 57 -9.88 1.20 11.20
CA ALA A 57 -8.76 1.13 10.28
C ALA A 57 -7.52 0.51 10.92
N LYS A 58 -6.85 -0.35 10.15
CA LYS A 58 -5.62 -1.03 10.53
C LYS A 58 -4.41 -0.35 9.87
N PRO A 59 -3.21 -0.44 10.47
CA PRO A 59 -1.98 0.05 9.86
C PRO A 59 -1.83 -0.36 8.39
N GLY A 60 -1.52 0.60 7.51
CA GLY A 60 -1.35 0.37 6.07
C GLY A 60 -2.64 0.25 5.25
N GLN A 61 -3.81 0.45 5.86
CA GLN A 61 -5.03 0.78 5.13
C GLN A 61 -5.04 2.27 4.75
N PHE A 62 -5.90 2.62 3.79
CA PHE A 62 -6.01 3.97 3.25
C PHE A 62 -7.48 4.36 3.04
N PHE A 63 -7.73 5.63 2.79
CA PHE A 63 -9.04 6.18 2.47
C PHE A 63 -8.98 6.90 1.13
N GLN A 64 -10.07 6.85 0.38
CA GLN A 64 -10.26 7.67 -0.82
C GLN A 64 -10.92 8.98 -0.43
N LEU A 65 -10.18 10.08 -0.48
CA LEU A 65 -10.63 11.40 -0.06
C LEU A 65 -11.18 12.20 -1.26
N LEU A 66 -12.37 12.76 -1.13
CA LEU A 66 -12.86 13.72 -2.11
C LEU A 66 -12.15 15.05 -1.88
N CYS A 67 -11.37 15.46 -2.88
CA CYS A 67 -10.66 16.72 -2.82
C CYS A 67 -11.49 17.83 -3.47
N PRO A 68 -11.62 19.00 -2.84
CA PRO A 68 -12.16 20.19 -3.48
C PRO A 68 -11.43 20.52 -4.78
N SER A 69 -12.11 21.21 -5.70
CA SER A 69 -11.44 21.78 -6.86
C SER A 69 -10.77 23.10 -6.46
N PRO A 70 -9.46 23.28 -6.71
CA PRO A 70 -8.76 24.53 -6.39
C PRO A 70 -9.10 25.68 -7.37
N ASP A 71 -9.63 25.36 -8.55
CA ASP A 71 -9.73 26.27 -9.71
C ASP A 71 -11.08 26.14 -10.46
N ALA A 72 -12.11 25.65 -9.77
CA ALA A 72 -13.44 25.34 -10.32
C ALA A 72 -13.47 24.32 -11.48
N ILE A 73 -12.33 23.73 -11.85
CA ILE A 73 -12.26 22.61 -12.79
C ILE A 73 -12.35 21.31 -12.00
N GLU A 74 -13.37 20.49 -12.27
CA GLU A 74 -13.69 19.33 -11.43
C GLU A 74 -12.55 18.31 -11.30
N VAL A 75 -12.37 17.86 -10.06
CA VAL A 75 -11.55 16.70 -9.71
C VAL A 75 -12.47 15.49 -9.62
N TRP A 76 -12.59 14.76 -10.72
CA TRP A 76 -13.57 13.66 -10.86
C TRP A 76 -13.35 12.45 -9.94
N PHE A 77 -12.11 12.23 -9.50
CA PHE A 77 -11.76 11.06 -8.69
C PHE A 77 -11.16 11.48 -7.35
N ARG A 78 -11.57 10.74 -6.32
CA ARG A 78 -11.00 10.79 -4.97
C ARG A 78 -9.49 10.46 -5.02
N ARG A 79 -8.75 10.93 -4.02
CA ARG A 79 -7.31 10.69 -3.86
C ARG A 79 -7.06 9.70 -2.74
N PRO A 80 -6.30 8.61 -2.99
CA PRO A 80 -5.99 7.65 -1.95
C PRO A 80 -4.98 8.28 -0.98
N GLN A 81 -5.33 8.31 0.31
CA GLN A 81 -4.46 8.76 1.39
C GLN A 81 -4.31 7.69 2.45
N SER A 82 -3.06 7.33 2.75
CA SER A 82 -2.74 6.37 3.79
C SER A 82 -3.05 6.96 5.17
N VAL A 83 -3.53 6.12 6.08
CA VAL A 83 -3.74 6.52 7.46
C VAL A 83 -2.38 6.80 8.11
N TYR A 84 -2.24 7.96 8.75
CA TYR A 84 -1.06 8.35 9.51
C TYR A 84 -1.18 8.00 10.99
N LEU A 85 -2.36 8.25 11.58
CA LEU A 85 -2.66 7.92 12.97
C LEU A 85 -4.14 7.59 13.16
N VAL A 86 -4.43 6.65 14.06
CA VAL A 86 -5.79 6.35 14.53
C VAL A 86 -5.82 6.57 16.04
N ASP A 87 -6.35 7.70 16.49
CA ASP A 87 -6.57 7.96 17.91
C ASP A 87 -8.02 7.61 18.29
N ARG A 88 -8.18 6.40 18.82
CA ARG A 88 -9.49 5.88 19.24
C ARG A 88 -10.02 6.60 20.48
N SER A 89 -9.15 7.14 21.32
CA SER A 89 -9.54 7.78 22.59
C SER A 89 -10.22 9.12 22.33
N SER A 90 -9.68 9.92 21.41
CA SER A 90 -10.27 11.20 20.99
C SER A 90 -11.22 11.06 19.80
N GLY A 91 -11.31 9.86 19.20
CA GLY A 91 -12.13 9.57 18.03
C GLY A 91 -11.65 10.31 16.78
N ARG A 92 -10.33 10.36 16.58
CA ARG A 92 -9.68 11.08 15.49
C ARG A 92 -8.98 10.13 14.53
N LEU A 93 -9.05 10.46 13.25
CA LEU A 93 -8.28 9.83 12.19
C LEU A 93 -7.42 10.90 11.53
N GLU A 94 -6.16 10.58 11.28
CA GLU A 94 -5.19 11.56 10.78
C GLU A 94 -4.52 11.09 9.50
N PHE A 95 -4.24 12.06 8.63
CA PHE A 95 -3.57 11.88 7.35
C PHE A 95 -2.39 12.84 7.28
N LEU A 96 -1.24 12.35 6.81
CA LEU A 96 -0.08 13.16 6.51
C LEU A 96 0.27 12.94 5.05
N TYR A 97 0.17 14.00 4.25
CA TYR A 97 0.26 13.90 2.80
C TYR A 97 1.09 15.03 2.22
N LYS A 98 1.68 14.76 1.06
CA LYS A 98 2.43 15.75 0.29
C LYS A 98 1.48 16.52 -0.63
N VAL A 99 1.58 17.84 -0.65
CA VAL A 99 0.81 18.70 -1.55
C VAL A 99 1.46 18.71 -2.93
N VAL A 100 0.97 17.85 -3.81
CA VAL A 100 1.41 17.72 -5.22
C VAL A 100 0.20 17.56 -6.15
N GLY A 101 0.09 18.50 -7.08
CA GLY A 101 -0.95 18.51 -8.11
C GLY A 101 -2.34 18.91 -7.59
N ARG A 102 -3.27 19.07 -8.53
CA ARG A 102 -4.56 19.75 -8.31
C ARG A 102 -5.41 19.13 -7.20
N GLY A 103 -5.43 17.80 -7.09
CA GLY A 103 -6.21 17.11 -6.05
C GLY A 103 -5.74 17.43 -4.64
N THR A 104 -4.45 17.27 -4.34
CA THR A 104 -3.94 17.53 -2.99
C THR A 104 -3.81 19.03 -2.69
N GLN A 105 -3.63 19.88 -3.71
CA GLN A 105 -3.76 21.33 -3.59
C GLN A 105 -5.18 21.73 -3.17
N GLY A 106 -6.20 21.15 -3.79
CA GLY A 106 -7.59 21.34 -3.39
C GLY A 106 -7.89 20.76 -2.00
N LEU A 107 -7.31 19.60 -1.64
CA LEU A 107 -7.41 19.10 -0.28
C LEU A 107 -6.82 20.09 0.73
N ALA A 108 -5.68 20.71 0.41
CA ALA A 108 -4.94 21.64 1.25
C ALA A 108 -5.72 22.92 1.62
N THR A 109 -6.80 23.25 0.89
CA THR A 109 -7.63 24.44 1.16
C THR A 109 -8.62 24.25 2.30
N LEU A 110 -8.94 22.99 2.66
CA LEU A 110 -9.88 22.70 3.75
C LEU A 110 -9.44 23.34 5.07
N GLN A 111 -10.39 23.90 5.79
CA GLN A 111 -10.23 24.55 7.09
C GLN A 111 -10.87 23.72 8.22
N PRO A 112 -10.45 23.92 9.48
CA PRO A 112 -11.19 23.39 10.62
C PRO A 112 -12.68 23.76 10.55
N GLY A 113 -13.54 22.77 10.76
CA GLY A 113 -15.00 22.90 10.62
C GLY A 113 -15.55 22.47 9.27
N ASP A 114 -14.73 22.41 8.22
CA ASP A 114 -15.15 21.89 6.91
C ASP A 114 -15.49 20.39 6.99
N ILE A 115 -16.28 19.93 6.02
CA ILE A 115 -16.68 18.53 5.93
C ILE A 115 -15.88 17.83 4.84
N LEU A 116 -15.03 16.87 5.25
CA LEU A 116 -14.33 15.98 4.34
C LEU A 116 -15.18 14.76 4.01
N ASP A 117 -15.39 14.51 2.73
CA ASP A 117 -16.03 13.29 2.25
C ASP A 117 -14.96 12.23 1.94
N MET A 118 -15.12 11.02 2.48
CA MET A 118 -14.15 9.93 2.34
C MET A 118 -14.79 8.55 2.26
N VAL A 119 -14.10 7.64 1.56
CA VAL A 119 -14.48 6.21 1.47
C VAL A 119 -13.37 5.34 2.05
N GLY A 120 -13.69 4.50 3.01
CA GLY A 120 -12.76 3.53 3.60
C GLY A 120 -13.25 2.91 4.91
N PRO A 121 -12.37 2.21 5.65
CA PRO A 121 -10.98 1.89 5.28
C PRO A 121 -10.89 0.94 4.09
N LEU A 122 -9.97 1.22 3.16
CA LEU A 122 -9.66 0.41 1.98
C LEU A 122 -8.28 -0.24 2.11
N GLY A 123 -8.07 -1.27 1.30
CA GLY A 123 -6.80 -2.00 1.27
C GLY A 123 -6.65 -3.06 2.36
N LYS A 124 -5.52 -3.75 2.33
CA LYS A 124 -5.17 -4.76 3.34
C LYS A 124 -4.17 -4.12 4.30
N GLY A 125 -4.41 -4.23 5.60
CA GLY A 125 -3.46 -3.72 6.60
C GLY A 125 -2.23 -4.60 6.74
N PHE A 126 -1.18 -4.03 7.33
CA PHE A 126 0.03 -4.72 7.73
C PHE A 126 -0.27 -5.74 8.83
N THR A 127 0.55 -6.79 8.87
CA THR A 127 0.47 -7.82 9.90
C THR A 127 1.82 -8.02 10.55
N ILE A 128 1.91 -8.03 11.88
CA ILE A 128 3.13 -8.42 12.59
C ILE A 128 2.97 -9.88 13.02
N GLU A 129 3.94 -10.72 12.67
CA GLU A 129 3.93 -12.12 13.13
C GLU A 129 4.13 -12.17 14.64
N TRP A 130 3.36 -13.01 15.35
CA TRP A 130 3.38 -13.11 16.82
C TRP A 130 4.75 -13.45 17.42
N LYS A 131 5.63 -14.09 16.64
CA LYS A 131 6.99 -14.47 17.04
C LYS A 131 8.04 -13.39 16.77
N ALA A 132 7.69 -12.33 16.05
CA ALA A 132 8.63 -11.26 15.72
C ALA A 132 8.99 -10.49 16.98
N LYS A 133 10.29 -10.26 17.20
CA LYS A 133 10.81 -9.48 18.34
C LYS A 133 11.43 -8.15 17.88
N ASN A 134 11.92 -8.11 16.64
CA ASN A 134 12.54 -6.95 16.04
C ASN A 134 12.06 -6.78 14.61
N ILE A 135 11.53 -5.62 14.26
CA ILE A 135 11.14 -5.30 12.88
C ILE A 135 11.99 -4.16 12.35
N VAL A 136 12.26 -4.19 11.05
CA VAL A 136 12.91 -3.08 10.34
C VAL A 136 11.89 -2.41 9.43
N VAL A 137 11.78 -1.10 9.59
CA VAL A 137 10.89 -0.23 8.83
C VAL A 137 11.77 0.68 7.98
N LEU A 138 11.56 0.71 6.66
CA LEU A 138 12.32 1.54 5.72
C LEU A 138 11.36 2.39 4.90
N GLY A 139 11.30 3.68 5.22
CA GLY A 139 10.44 4.63 4.51
C GLY A 139 11.24 5.69 3.75
N ARG A 140 10.64 6.24 2.68
CA ARG A 140 11.13 7.48 2.06
C ARG A 140 9.99 8.44 1.75
N GLY A 141 10.17 9.73 2.04
CA GLY A 141 9.18 10.77 1.76
C GLY A 141 7.85 10.51 2.47
N VAL A 142 6.72 10.57 1.75
CA VAL A 142 5.39 10.27 2.33
C VAL A 142 5.28 8.82 2.81
N GLY A 143 6.13 7.91 2.31
CA GLY A 143 6.19 6.54 2.80
C GLY A 143 6.55 6.44 4.29
N LEU A 144 7.26 7.43 4.85
CA LEU A 144 7.53 7.51 6.29
C LEU A 144 6.22 7.62 7.09
N ALA A 145 5.29 8.45 6.63
CA ALA A 145 3.97 8.59 7.24
C ALA A 145 3.18 7.28 7.21
N THR A 146 3.19 6.56 6.08
CA THR A 146 2.51 5.26 5.96
C THR A 146 3.10 4.20 6.91
N MET A 147 4.36 4.35 7.33
CA MET A 147 5.03 3.43 8.24
C MET A 147 4.83 3.77 9.73
N ALA A 148 4.30 4.95 10.05
CA ALA A 148 4.03 5.35 11.44
C ALA A 148 3.06 4.39 12.15
N PRO A 149 1.87 4.06 11.59
CA PRO A 149 0.92 3.17 12.26
C PRO A 149 1.45 1.77 12.59
N ILE A 150 2.28 1.19 11.70
CA ILE A 150 2.82 -0.16 11.95
C ILE A 150 3.88 -0.15 13.05
N SER A 151 4.58 0.97 13.22
CA SER A 151 5.60 1.15 14.24
C SER A 151 4.98 1.37 15.62
N GLN A 152 3.85 2.09 15.68
CA GLN A 152 3.03 2.19 16.91
C GLN A 152 2.47 0.83 17.32
N LEU A 153 1.85 0.11 16.37
CA LEU A 153 1.35 -1.25 16.63
C LEU A 153 2.46 -2.18 17.13
N ALA A 154 3.67 -2.08 16.57
CA ALA A 154 4.81 -2.84 17.04
C ALA A 154 5.19 -2.49 18.49
N GLY A 155 5.23 -1.20 18.84
CA GLY A 155 5.47 -0.72 20.19
C GLY A 155 4.42 -1.23 21.19
N GLU A 156 3.13 -1.16 20.85
CA GLU A 156 2.02 -1.71 21.66
C GLU A 156 2.14 -3.22 21.89
N MET A 157 2.70 -3.95 20.93
CA MET A 157 2.96 -5.39 21.01
C MET A 157 4.29 -5.73 21.71
N GLY A 158 5.08 -4.74 22.15
CA GLY A 158 6.40 -4.94 22.74
C GLY A 158 7.47 -5.41 21.74
N VAL A 159 7.22 -5.21 20.44
CA VAL A 159 8.14 -5.54 19.34
C VAL A 159 9.05 -4.34 19.08
N ARG A 160 10.37 -4.55 19.09
CA ARG A 160 11.33 -3.47 18.87
C ARG A 160 11.33 -3.03 17.41
N VAL A 161 11.31 -1.71 17.19
CA VAL A 161 11.37 -1.13 15.84
C VAL A 161 12.77 -0.58 15.58
N THR A 162 13.33 -0.88 14.41
CA THR A 162 14.44 -0.11 13.82
C THR A 162 13.91 0.59 12.58
N ALA A 163 13.78 1.92 12.65
CA ALA A 163 13.27 2.73 11.56
C ALA A 163 14.43 3.39 10.80
N ILE A 164 14.55 3.06 9.53
CA ILE A 164 15.48 3.70 8.59
C ILE A 164 14.69 4.77 7.83
N LEU A 165 14.95 6.04 8.14
CA LEU A 165 14.25 7.17 7.56
C LEU A 165 15.09 7.73 6.41
N SER A 166 14.69 7.43 5.17
CA SER A 166 15.32 7.99 3.98
C SER A 166 14.64 9.31 3.59
N ALA A 167 15.41 10.39 3.43
CA ALA A 167 14.88 11.68 3.02
C ALA A 167 15.85 12.43 2.11
N ARG A 168 15.35 13.46 1.41
CA ARG A 168 16.23 14.35 0.62
C ARG A 168 17.13 15.17 1.55
N SER A 169 16.55 15.69 2.62
CA SER A 169 17.18 16.59 3.58
C SER A 169 16.60 16.36 4.97
N PRO A 170 17.27 16.82 6.05
CA PRO A 170 16.85 16.57 7.44
C PRO A 170 15.39 16.99 7.74
N GLU A 171 14.95 18.14 7.21
CA GLU A 171 13.61 18.71 7.40
C GLU A 171 12.49 17.88 6.76
N LEU A 172 12.85 16.96 5.85
CA LEU A 172 11.92 16.03 5.21
C LEU A 172 11.95 14.62 5.85
N ALA A 173 12.74 14.41 6.90
CA ALA A 173 12.72 13.19 7.71
C ALA A 173 11.54 13.20 8.70
N LEU A 174 10.34 13.22 8.14
CA LEU A 174 9.07 13.34 8.87
C LEU A 174 8.90 12.26 9.94
N ALA A 175 8.14 12.61 10.99
CA ALA A 175 7.73 11.70 12.06
C ALA A 175 8.90 11.06 12.85
N ALA A 176 10.10 11.66 12.82
CA ALA A 176 11.26 11.15 13.55
C ALA A 176 10.93 10.93 15.04
N ASP A 177 10.31 11.91 15.70
CA ASP A 177 9.94 11.84 17.12
C ASP A 177 9.02 10.65 17.42
N LEU A 178 8.08 10.34 16.50
CA LEU A 178 7.22 9.17 16.63
C LEU A 178 8.04 7.89 16.59
N PHE A 179 8.94 7.76 15.63
CA PHE A 179 9.79 6.56 15.51
C PHE A 179 10.78 6.44 16.67
N GLU A 180 11.29 7.57 17.19
CA GLU A 180 12.19 7.64 18.35
C GLU A 180 11.48 7.15 19.63
N SER A 181 10.16 7.37 19.76
CA SER A 181 9.38 6.88 20.90
C SER A 181 9.16 5.35 20.91
N VAL A 182 9.24 4.69 19.75
CA VAL A 182 8.96 3.25 19.60
C VAL A 182 10.20 2.41 19.32
N GLY A 183 11.36 3.02 19.07
CA GLY A 183 12.57 2.27 18.79
C GLY A 183 13.78 3.07 18.32
N THR A 184 14.68 2.39 17.61
CA THR A 184 15.92 2.99 17.10
C THR A 184 15.67 3.65 15.75
N VAL A 185 16.12 4.89 15.60
CA VAL A 185 16.01 5.65 14.35
C VAL A 185 17.37 5.82 13.70
N ILE A 186 17.44 5.51 12.40
CA ILE A 186 18.61 5.70 11.54
C ILE A 186 18.19 6.61 10.40
N LYS A 187 18.67 7.86 10.41
CA LYS A 187 18.40 8.84 9.35
C LYS A 187 19.43 8.65 8.24
N VAL A 188 18.96 8.55 6.99
CA VAL A 188 19.82 8.49 5.80
C VAL A 188 19.35 9.51 4.76
N LEU A 189 20.24 10.42 4.36
CA LEU A 189 19.89 11.63 3.63
C LEU A 189 20.53 11.66 2.24
N ASP A 190 19.87 12.33 1.29
CA ASP A 190 20.48 12.59 -0.03
C ASP A 190 21.56 13.68 0.10
N THR A 191 21.37 14.67 0.98
CA THR A 191 22.30 15.80 1.22
C THR A 191 23.70 15.40 1.68
N ASP A 192 23.83 14.27 2.39
CA ASP A 192 25.13 13.74 2.85
C ASP A 192 25.53 12.44 2.14
N GLY A 193 24.76 12.02 1.12
CA GLY A 193 24.99 10.81 0.33
C GLY A 193 24.69 9.49 1.05
N THR A 194 24.24 9.51 2.31
CA THR A 194 24.01 8.28 3.09
C THR A 194 22.77 7.48 2.64
N SER A 195 21.86 8.07 1.86
CA SER A 195 20.70 7.37 1.27
C SER A 195 21.03 6.49 0.05
N ALA A 196 22.30 6.39 -0.34
CA ALA A 196 22.80 5.48 -1.39
C ALA A 196 22.38 4.02 -1.11
N VAL A 197 22.14 3.22 -2.17
CA VAL A 197 21.58 1.86 -2.02
C VAL A 197 22.54 1.02 -1.19
N GLU A 198 23.81 1.19 -1.48
CA GLU A 198 24.96 0.45 -0.97
C GLU A 198 25.09 0.68 0.55
N ASN A 199 24.89 1.92 1.00
CA ASN A 199 24.90 2.23 2.42
C ASN A 199 23.67 1.66 3.15
N VAL A 200 22.48 1.80 2.57
CA VAL A 200 21.26 1.20 3.15
C VAL A 200 21.36 -0.32 3.20
N GLU A 201 21.95 -0.95 2.18
CA GLU A 201 22.25 -2.38 2.14
C GLU A 201 23.18 -2.79 3.28
N ALA A 202 24.28 -2.06 3.50
CA ALA A 202 25.21 -2.32 4.59
C ALA A 202 24.52 -2.23 5.97
N ILE A 203 23.64 -1.23 6.17
CA ILE A 203 22.83 -1.09 7.39
C ILE A 203 21.92 -2.31 7.58
N LEU A 204 21.18 -2.71 6.54
CA LEU A 204 20.28 -3.86 6.61
C LEU A 204 21.03 -5.16 6.91
N LEU A 205 22.15 -5.41 6.24
CA LEU A 205 22.97 -6.61 6.48
C LEU A 205 23.54 -6.65 7.90
N LYS A 206 23.93 -5.50 8.46
CA LYS A 206 24.36 -5.39 9.85
C LYS A 206 23.24 -5.75 10.82
N LEU A 207 22.03 -5.23 10.60
CA LEU A 207 20.86 -5.56 11.44
C LEU A 207 20.52 -7.06 11.39
N ILE A 208 20.65 -7.69 10.22
CA ILE A 208 20.46 -9.14 10.07
C ILE A 208 21.52 -9.91 10.86
N LYS A 209 22.80 -9.55 10.72
CA LYS A 209 23.91 -10.17 11.44
C LYS A 209 23.72 -10.11 12.96
N ASP A 210 23.21 -8.98 13.45
CA ASP A 210 22.94 -8.73 14.86
C ASP A 210 21.62 -9.37 15.35
N LYS A 211 20.92 -10.13 14.50
CA LYS A 211 19.61 -10.75 14.78
C LYS A 211 18.54 -9.73 15.22
N LYS A 212 18.55 -8.55 14.60
CA LYS A 212 17.62 -7.44 14.84
C LYS A 212 16.63 -7.23 13.69
N ALA A 213 16.42 -8.23 12.84
CA ALA A 213 15.55 -8.17 11.68
C ALA A 213 14.74 -9.45 11.50
N ASP A 214 13.60 -9.56 12.18
CA ASP A 214 12.67 -10.68 12.05
C ASP A 214 11.64 -10.45 10.94
N ALA A 215 11.32 -9.18 10.63
CA ALA A 215 10.45 -8.81 9.53
C ALA A 215 10.77 -7.42 8.98
N PHE A 216 10.38 -7.20 7.73
CA PHE A 216 10.69 -6.04 6.91
C PHE A 216 9.42 -5.30 6.48
N TYR A 217 9.37 -3.98 6.66
CA TYR A 217 8.27 -3.12 6.20
C TYR A 217 8.80 -1.93 5.41
N THR A 218 8.21 -1.63 4.25
CA THR A 218 8.69 -0.50 3.45
C THR A 218 7.61 0.24 2.67
N CYS A 219 7.83 1.53 2.42
CA CYS A 219 7.00 2.37 1.57
C CYS A 219 7.80 3.54 0.95
N GLY A 220 7.38 4.00 -0.22
CA GLY A 220 7.94 5.17 -0.90
C GLY A 220 8.86 4.80 -2.08
N SER A 221 10.16 4.68 -1.84
CA SER A 221 11.15 4.51 -2.92
C SER A 221 11.14 3.12 -3.56
N ASN A 222 10.89 3.04 -4.88
CA ASN A 222 10.99 1.77 -5.60
C ASN A 222 12.41 1.16 -5.55
N ARG A 223 13.46 2.00 -5.57
CA ARG A 223 14.86 1.55 -5.43
C ARG A 223 15.09 0.83 -4.09
N LEU A 224 14.57 1.39 -3.00
CA LEU A 224 14.67 0.81 -1.66
C LEU A 224 13.77 -0.42 -1.49
N LEU A 225 12.58 -0.40 -2.10
CA LEU A 225 11.69 -1.55 -2.16
C LEU A 225 12.37 -2.76 -2.83
N GLN A 226 13.00 -2.56 -3.99
CA GLN A 226 13.70 -3.66 -4.68
C GLN A 226 14.91 -4.16 -3.87
N LEU A 227 15.67 -3.27 -3.25
CA LEU A 227 16.77 -3.63 -2.34
C LEU A 227 16.26 -4.53 -1.21
N MET A 228 15.23 -4.08 -0.50
CA MET A 228 14.68 -4.78 0.66
C MET A 228 14.06 -6.12 0.26
N LYS A 229 13.38 -6.19 -0.90
CA LYS A 229 12.90 -7.44 -1.49
C LYS A 229 14.03 -8.43 -1.79
N ARG A 230 15.15 -7.95 -2.36
CA ARG A 230 16.33 -8.78 -2.67
C ARG A 230 16.95 -9.35 -1.39
N ILE A 231 17.19 -8.50 -0.39
CA ILE A 231 17.77 -8.91 0.90
C ILE A 231 16.82 -9.87 1.64
N ALA A 232 15.53 -9.56 1.68
CA ALA A 232 14.50 -10.43 2.28
C ALA A 232 14.57 -11.85 1.70
N ARG A 233 14.66 -11.95 0.36
CA ARG A 233 14.76 -13.22 -0.36
C ARG A 233 16.05 -13.97 -0.03
N ALA A 234 17.18 -13.27 -0.03
CA ALA A 234 18.49 -13.87 0.22
C ALA A 234 18.63 -14.43 1.66
N HIS A 235 18.01 -13.78 2.64
CA HIS A 235 18.14 -14.14 4.06
C HIS A 235 16.93 -14.84 4.66
N GLY A 236 15.88 -15.11 3.86
CA GLY A 236 14.69 -15.80 4.35
C GLY A 236 13.86 -14.98 5.35
N ILE A 237 13.84 -13.65 5.21
CA ILE A 237 13.13 -12.73 6.12
C ILE A 237 11.79 -12.31 5.50
N PRO A 238 10.65 -12.43 6.21
CA PRO A 238 9.35 -11.94 5.74
C PRO A 238 9.33 -10.42 5.62
N GLY A 239 8.72 -9.92 4.55
CA GLY A 239 8.59 -8.50 4.27
C GLY A 239 7.18 -8.12 3.81
N GLN A 240 6.79 -6.87 4.03
CA GLN A 240 5.56 -6.26 3.53
C GLN A 240 5.89 -4.87 2.98
N ALA A 241 5.18 -4.46 1.93
CA ALA A 241 5.35 -3.16 1.31
C ALA A 241 4.01 -2.49 1.02
N ALA A 242 3.92 -1.22 1.37
CA ALA A 242 2.89 -0.33 0.85
C ALA A 242 3.42 0.31 -0.44
N MET A 243 2.70 0.07 -1.54
CA MET A 243 3.06 0.56 -2.86
C MET A 243 2.07 1.63 -3.29
N GLU A 244 2.59 2.72 -3.84
CA GLU A 244 1.79 3.76 -4.47
C GLU A 244 1.37 3.32 -5.87
N GLN A 245 0.10 3.52 -6.19
CA GLN A 245 -0.44 3.25 -7.52
C GLN A 245 -1.59 4.21 -7.81
N ILE A 246 -1.81 4.49 -9.08
CA ILE A 246 -2.97 5.27 -9.52
C ILE A 246 -4.24 4.48 -9.16
N MET A 247 -5.17 5.14 -8.47
CA MET A 247 -6.46 4.57 -8.10
C MET A 247 -7.58 5.53 -8.50
N ALA A 248 -8.59 5.01 -9.21
CA ALA A 248 -9.85 5.73 -9.43
C ALA A 248 -10.85 5.37 -8.32
N CYS A 249 -11.42 4.16 -8.36
CA CYS A 249 -12.41 3.74 -7.36
C CYS A 249 -11.80 3.30 -6.02
N GLY A 250 -10.58 2.75 -5.99
CA GLY A 250 -10.00 2.11 -4.79
C GLY A 250 -10.69 0.79 -4.36
N LEU A 251 -11.83 0.44 -4.96
CA LEU A 251 -12.64 -0.75 -4.61
C LEU A 251 -12.27 -2.00 -5.43
N GLY A 252 -11.65 -1.82 -6.61
CA GLY A 252 -11.24 -2.90 -7.51
C GLY A 252 -11.92 -3.02 -8.88
N PRO A 253 -13.19 -2.66 -9.12
CA PRO A 253 -13.86 -2.98 -10.38
C PRO A 253 -13.29 -2.25 -11.60
N CYS A 254 -12.62 -1.11 -11.43
CA CYS A 254 -12.01 -0.37 -12.54
C CYS A 254 -10.66 -0.94 -13.03
N TYR A 255 -10.04 -1.85 -12.27
CA TYR A 255 -8.72 -2.42 -12.54
C TYR A 255 -7.52 -1.45 -12.72
N ILE A 256 -7.70 -0.13 -12.63
CA ILE A 256 -6.59 0.86 -12.74
C ILE A 256 -5.49 0.64 -11.69
N CYS A 257 -5.88 0.17 -10.50
CA CYS A 257 -4.95 -0.13 -9.41
C CYS A 257 -4.21 -1.47 -9.56
N VAL A 258 -4.30 -2.15 -10.70
CA VAL A 258 -3.63 -3.45 -10.91
C VAL A 258 -2.17 -3.29 -11.29
N ARG A 259 -1.34 -4.20 -10.80
CA ARG A 259 0.07 -4.38 -11.18
C ARG A 259 0.36 -5.86 -11.38
N THR A 260 1.41 -6.13 -12.16
CA THR A 260 1.98 -7.47 -12.29
C THR A 260 2.90 -7.75 -11.11
N PHE A 261 2.66 -8.87 -10.44
CA PHE A 261 3.48 -9.39 -9.35
C PHE A 261 4.06 -10.73 -9.75
N GLU A 262 5.24 -11.05 -9.23
CA GLU A 262 5.81 -12.39 -9.33
C GLU A 262 5.50 -13.15 -8.04
N ILE A 263 4.73 -14.23 -8.15
CA ILE A 263 4.28 -15.05 -7.03
C ILE A 263 4.60 -16.50 -7.40
N ASN A 264 5.41 -17.18 -6.59
CA ASN A 264 5.84 -18.54 -6.88
C ASN A 264 6.45 -18.73 -8.29
N GLY A 265 7.22 -17.74 -8.76
CA GLY A 265 7.82 -17.75 -10.11
C GLY A 265 6.84 -17.50 -11.26
N LYS A 266 5.57 -17.24 -10.97
CA LYS A 266 4.54 -16.91 -11.97
C LYS A 266 4.21 -15.43 -11.93
N LYS A 267 4.00 -14.83 -13.10
CA LYS A 267 3.52 -13.45 -13.22
C LYS A 267 2.00 -13.45 -13.09
N GLU A 268 1.49 -12.74 -12.09
CA GLU A 268 0.06 -12.59 -11.84
C GLU A 268 -0.32 -11.11 -11.76
N MET A 269 -1.45 -10.75 -12.36
CA MET A 269 -2.02 -9.41 -12.21
C MET A 269 -2.87 -9.36 -10.94
N ARG A 270 -2.50 -8.49 -10.00
CA ARG A 270 -3.28 -8.29 -8.76
C ARG A 270 -3.48 -6.80 -8.48
N ARG A 271 -4.49 -6.49 -7.65
CA ARG A 271 -4.72 -5.13 -7.16
C ARG A 271 -3.62 -4.72 -6.20
N VAL A 272 -3.14 -3.49 -6.33
CA VAL A 272 -2.30 -2.84 -5.34
C VAL A 272 -3.20 -2.43 -4.19
N SER A 273 -3.16 -3.21 -3.11
CA SER A 273 -3.88 -2.94 -1.86
C SER A 273 -2.94 -2.96 -0.66
N MET A 274 -1.91 -3.82 -0.74
CA MET A 274 -0.69 -3.94 0.05
C MET A 274 0.04 -5.18 -0.50
N LEU A 275 1.36 -5.15 -0.62
CA LEU A 275 2.13 -6.31 -1.08
C LEU A 275 2.80 -7.01 0.10
N ILE A 276 2.61 -8.32 0.21
CA ILE A 276 3.30 -9.16 1.19
C ILE A 276 4.37 -9.97 0.43
N PHE A 277 5.63 -9.81 0.80
CA PHE A 277 6.76 -10.63 0.35
C PHE A 277 7.11 -11.64 1.43
N ARG A 278 6.62 -12.88 1.35
CA ARG A 278 7.11 -13.95 2.25
C ARG A 278 8.28 -14.69 1.61
N PRO A 279 9.36 -15.00 2.34
CA PRO A 279 10.50 -15.78 1.85
C PRO A 279 10.07 -17.20 1.41
N ARG A 280 8.94 -17.68 1.93
CA ARG A 280 8.33 -18.98 1.60
C ARG A 280 7.15 -18.89 0.62
N MET A 281 6.73 -17.70 0.16
CA MET A 281 5.79 -17.58 -1.00
C MET A 281 6.54 -17.62 -2.34
N VAL A 282 7.54 -18.49 -2.39
CA VAL A 282 7.81 -19.38 -3.50
C VAL A 282 7.54 -20.79 -2.94
N PHE A 283 6.33 -21.29 -3.19
CA PHE A 283 5.70 -22.55 -2.77
C PHE A 283 4.76 -22.51 -1.54
N ASP A 284 3.48 -22.76 -1.85
CA ASP A 284 2.34 -23.09 -1.00
C ASP A 284 1.72 -22.00 -0.11
N THR A 285 0.60 -21.43 -0.57
CA THR A 285 -0.74 -21.82 -0.06
C THR A 285 -1.83 -21.04 -0.78
N VAL A 286 -2.72 -21.82 -1.39
CA VAL A 286 -4.08 -21.47 -1.80
C VAL A 286 -4.95 -21.40 -0.54
N MET A 287 -5.67 -20.31 -0.32
CA MET A 287 -6.96 -20.39 0.37
C MET A 287 -8.00 -19.71 -0.53
N ALA A 288 -8.43 -20.47 -1.53
CA ALA A 288 -9.77 -20.36 -2.06
C ALA A 288 -10.65 -21.24 -1.15
N LEU A 289 -11.60 -20.63 -0.45
CA LEU A 289 -12.76 -21.34 0.05
C LEU A 289 -13.59 -21.76 -1.17
N ALA A 290 -13.68 -23.06 -1.41
CA ALA A 290 -14.73 -23.66 -2.22
C ALA A 290 -15.10 -25.02 -1.61
N PRO A 291 -16.39 -25.40 -1.62
CA PRO A 291 -16.88 -26.56 -0.88
C PRO A 291 -16.51 -27.87 -1.58
N ALA A 292 -16.50 -28.93 -0.76
CA ALA A 292 -16.25 -30.31 -1.15
C ALA A 292 -17.22 -30.80 -2.24
N PHE A 293 -16.70 -31.48 -3.27
CA PHE A 293 -17.32 -32.66 -3.86
C PHE A 293 -16.28 -33.53 -4.57
N SER A 294 -16.60 -34.82 -4.62
CA SER A 294 -15.74 -35.99 -4.77
C SER A 294 -15.45 -36.42 -6.21
N ALA A 295 -14.24 -36.97 -6.40
CA ALA A 295 -13.81 -38.04 -7.32
C ALA A 295 -14.12 -37.96 -8.84
N ALA A 296 -13.07 -38.00 -9.66
CA ALA A 296 -12.63 -39.22 -10.38
C ALA A 296 -11.86 -38.86 -11.68
N SER A 297 -10.66 -39.45 -11.79
CA SER A 297 -10.06 -40.03 -13.02
C SER A 297 -10.05 -39.23 -14.33
N ALA A 298 -8.85 -38.89 -14.83
CA ALA A 298 -8.23 -39.61 -15.96
C ALA A 298 -7.05 -38.85 -16.58
N THR A 299 -6.05 -39.66 -16.92
CA THR A 299 -4.74 -39.42 -17.53
C THR A 299 -4.82 -39.00 -19.01
N ALA A 300 -3.91 -38.13 -19.49
CA ALA A 300 -3.21 -38.26 -20.79
C ALA A 300 -2.27 -37.04 -21.01
N VAL A 301 -0.94 -37.22 -20.97
CA VAL A 301 0.00 -37.45 -22.10
C VAL A 301 0.43 -36.17 -22.82
N ILE A 302 1.74 -35.94 -22.77
CA ILE A 302 2.53 -34.92 -23.46
C ILE A 302 2.82 -35.37 -24.89
N SER A 303 2.73 -34.48 -25.90
CA SER A 303 3.77 -34.35 -26.94
C SER A 303 3.59 -33.08 -27.80
N PRO A 304 4.68 -32.45 -28.31
CA PRO A 304 4.67 -31.17 -29.00
C PRO A 304 4.72 -31.31 -30.54
N ALA A 305 4.48 -30.18 -31.24
CA ALA A 305 5.25 -29.67 -32.40
C ALA A 305 4.40 -29.13 -33.57
N PHE A 306 4.99 -28.10 -34.23
CA PHE A 306 4.69 -27.53 -35.55
C PHE A 306 3.35 -26.79 -35.72
N GLY A 307 3.25 -25.64 -36.39
CA GLY A 307 4.17 -24.86 -37.22
C GLY A 307 3.41 -23.64 -37.78
N GLU A 308 4.19 -22.66 -38.21
CA GLU A 308 3.89 -21.42 -38.93
C GLU A 308 2.54 -21.27 -39.66
N SER A 309 1.93 -20.09 -39.60
CA SER A 309 1.79 -19.17 -40.76
C SER A 309 0.81 -18.01 -40.50
N LEU A 310 1.07 -16.92 -41.22
CA LEU A 310 0.21 -15.77 -41.55
C LEU A 310 0.23 -14.55 -40.62
N ALA A 311 1.30 -13.78 -40.83
CA ALA A 311 1.20 -12.34 -40.98
C ALA A 311 0.17 -11.96 -42.06
N HIS A 312 -0.83 -11.14 -41.70
CA HIS A 312 -1.38 -10.06 -42.52
C HIS A 312 -2.47 -9.32 -41.73
N SER A 313 -2.09 -8.24 -41.06
CA SER A 313 -2.86 -6.97 -41.00
C SER A 313 -2.06 -5.98 -40.17
N GLY A 314 -1.68 -4.88 -40.80
CA GLY A 314 -0.67 -3.96 -40.32
C GLY A 314 -1.02 -3.30 -38.99
N PHE A 315 -0.07 -3.39 -38.06
CA PHE A 315 0.09 -2.40 -37.00
C PHE A 315 1.56 -1.97 -36.99
N ALA A 316 1.78 -0.71 -37.33
CA ALA A 316 3.06 -0.05 -37.18
C ALA A 316 3.39 0.03 -35.69
N VAL A 317 4.57 -0.49 -35.33
CA VAL A 317 5.20 -0.32 -34.02
C VAL A 317 5.73 1.12 -33.97
N ILE A 318 5.14 1.96 -33.13
CA ILE A 318 5.75 3.24 -32.75
C ILE A 318 6.56 3.01 -31.47
N GLU A 319 7.87 2.92 -31.66
CA GLU A 319 8.87 2.93 -30.59
C GLU A 319 8.79 4.23 -29.78
N ARG A 320 8.82 4.10 -28.45
CA ARG A 320 8.96 5.22 -27.52
C ARG A 320 10.33 5.86 -27.67
N GLN A 321 10.37 7.06 -28.24
CA GLN A 321 11.51 7.95 -28.10
C GLN A 321 11.57 8.53 -26.68
N SER A 322 12.78 8.45 -26.13
CA SER A 322 13.30 9.04 -24.92
C SER A 322 13.12 10.56 -24.95
N PHE A 323 12.55 11.15 -23.88
CA PHE A 323 12.65 12.59 -23.64
C PHE A 323 13.58 12.84 -22.46
N THR A 324 14.76 13.32 -22.80
CA THR A 324 15.73 14.01 -21.94
C THR A 324 15.39 15.50 -21.97
N THR A 325 15.41 16.12 -20.79
CA THR A 325 15.66 17.55 -20.48
C THR A 325 15.24 18.64 -21.47
N LEU A 326 14.32 19.49 -21.02
CA LEU A 326 14.51 20.94 -20.84
C LEU A 326 13.58 21.42 -19.71
#